data_AF-A0A7S2RNT9-F1
#
_entry.id   AF-A0A7S2RNT9-F1
#
_cell.length_a   1.000
_cell.length_b   1.000
_cell.length_c   1.000
_cell.angle_alpha   90.00
_cell.angle_beta   90.00
_cell.angle_gamma   90.00
#
_symmetry.space_group_name_H-M   'P 1'
#
loop_
_entity.id
_entity.type
_entity.pdbx_description
1 polymer ?
#
loop_
_entity_poly.entity_id
_entity_poly.type
_entity_poly.pdbx_seq_one_letter_code
_entity_poly.pdbx_strand_id
1 'polypeptide(L)'
;KFSPAKEDFCSFDGVECRDLYDRNDLGLDTNLFPGSRFEWCIYAAVFNDFEEAIILDVDAVPMGDVSSLFQFPKYLETGQLFYADIWGSDTRSWGETTHAKSKLWGLIGLKPYNLREQESSIIVINKRKVWKELNVVLHFTRFKQLMDDKPPRGYRRIVYGDKDVWRLSWSLLRSEFYMALPFVLGKKRVKHDKEEFCRESFGHIGQDETSVLFIHQPKTLQAPYIDYLSHGFVDPRCPGETSYTENHCRHCISNETVPYDYKTGKFLKPLSSRWQLHKCTKHCDFESDRA
;
A
#
# COMPACT_ATOMS: atom_id res chain seq x y z
N LYS A 1 -6.87 -20.84 7.76
CA LYS A 1 -6.91 -19.79 8.81
C LYS A 1 -5.50 -19.24 8.90
N PHE A 2 -5.30 -17.96 8.62
CA PHE A 2 -4.02 -17.31 8.90
C PHE A 2 -3.87 -17.28 10.42
N SER A 3 -2.84 -17.96 10.94
CA SER A 3 -2.34 -17.71 12.28
C SER A 3 -1.11 -16.82 12.07
N PRO A 4 -1.18 -15.50 12.32
CA PRO A 4 0.03 -14.71 12.42
C PRO A 4 0.92 -15.32 13.52
N ALA A 5 2.22 -15.04 13.45
CA ALA A 5 3.18 -15.49 14.45
C ALA A 5 2.68 -15.20 15.89
N LYS A 6 3.03 -16.10 16.80
CA LYS A 6 2.59 -16.30 18.21
C LYS A 6 2.63 -15.09 19.17
N GLU A 7 2.86 -13.86 18.71
CA GLU A 7 2.75 -12.69 19.59
C GLU A 7 1.29 -12.27 19.69
N ASP A 8 0.68 -12.63 20.81
CA ASP A 8 -0.61 -12.11 21.21
C ASP A 8 -0.44 -10.63 21.57
N PHE A 9 -0.71 -9.72 20.62
CA PHE A 9 -0.66 -8.27 20.86
C PHE A 9 -1.56 -7.84 22.04
N CYS A 10 -2.55 -8.66 22.40
CA CYS A 10 -3.43 -8.42 23.54
C CYS A 10 -2.75 -8.68 24.89
N SER A 11 -1.56 -9.29 24.90
CA SER A 11 -0.80 -9.59 26.11
C SER A 11 0.12 -8.45 26.59
N PHE A 12 0.27 -7.39 25.78
CA PHE A 12 1.04 -6.21 26.19
C PHE A 12 0.33 -5.43 27.30
N ASP A 13 1.11 -4.97 28.28
CA ASP A 13 0.56 -4.20 29.41
C ASP A 13 -0.07 -2.89 28.92
N GLY A 14 -1.27 -2.60 29.44
CA GLY A 14 -2.08 -1.46 29.00
C GLY A 14 -2.72 -1.58 27.61
N VAL A 15 -2.64 -2.75 26.94
CA VAL A 15 -3.32 -3.00 25.67
C VAL A 15 -4.59 -3.81 25.90
N GLU A 16 -5.73 -3.27 25.44
CA GLU A 16 -7.01 -3.97 25.41
C GLU A 16 -7.36 -4.29 23.95
N CYS A 17 -7.52 -5.57 23.64
CA CYS A 17 -8.03 -5.98 22.34
C CYS A 17 -9.54 -5.91 22.29
N ARG A 18 -10.06 -5.26 21.26
CA ARG A 18 -11.50 -5.15 21.00
C ARG A 18 -11.85 -5.87 19.71
N ASP A 19 -12.93 -6.64 19.76
CA ASP A 19 -13.52 -7.21 18.56
C ASP A 19 -14.37 -6.13 17.87
N LEU A 20 -13.92 -5.61 16.73
CA LEU A 20 -14.68 -4.63 15.95
C LEU A 20 -16.04 -5.19 15.45
N TYR A 21 -16.22 -6.52 15.43
CA TYR A 21 -17.51 -7.13 15.14
C TYR A 21 -18.49 -7.02 16.32
N ASP A 22 -18.02 -6.85 17.55
CA ASP A 22 -18.84 -6.54 18.73
C ASP A 22 -19.15 -5.03 18.77
N ARG A 23 -20.28 -4.67 18.18
CA ARG A 23 -20.66 -3.28 17.91
C ARG A 23 -21.12 -2.50 19.14
N ASN A 24 -21.35 -3.18 20.27
CA ASN A 24 -21.92 -2.55 21.46
C ASN A 24 -20.88 -1.70 22.22
N ASP A 25 -19.62 -2.08 22.17
CA ASP A 25 -18.54 -1.44 22.94
C ASP A 25 -18.00 -0.16 22.28
N LEU A 26 -18.04 -0.10 20.95
CA LEU A 26 -17.39 0.97 20.18
C LEU A 26 -18.34 2.06 19.66
N GLY A 27 -19.64 1.96 19.98
CA GLY A 27 -20.66 2.87 19.44
C GLY A 27 -20.80 2.79 17.91
N LEU A 28 -20.36 1.69 17.30
CA LEU A 28 -20.43 1.42 15.86
C LEU A 28 -21.81 0.88 15.47
N ASP A 29 -22.87 1.58 15.88
CA ASP A 29 -24.22 1.22 15.44
C ASP A 29 -24.24 1.10 13.92
N THR A 30 -24.88 0.05 13.45
CA THR A 30 -25.03 -0.33 12.04
C THR A 30 -25.60 0.79 11.19
N ASN A 31 -26.34 1.73 11.80
CA ASN A 31 -26.91 2.88 11.12
C ASN A 31 -25.89 4.02 10.92
N LEU A 32 -24.91 4.15 11.82
CA LEU A 32 -23.93 5.23 11.79
C LEU A 32 -22.63 4.80 11.11
N PHE A 33 -22.11 3.61 11.43
CA PHE A 33 -20.84 3.10 10.93
C PHE A 33 -21.02 1.67 10.39
N PRO A 34 -21.55 1.52 9.17
CA PRO A 34 -21.91 0.21 8.68
C PRO A 34 -20.64 -0.55 8.22
N GLY A 35 -20.13 -1.49 9.02
CA GLY A 35 -18.97 -2.31 8.64
C GLY A 35 -19.34 -3.43 7.66
N SER A 36 -18.69 -3.52 6.50
CA SER A 36 -18.91 -4.62 5.54
C SER A 36 -17.65 -5.23 4.95
N ARG A 37 -16.64 -4.43 4.59
CA ARG A 37 -15.38 -4.87 3.97
C ARG A 37 -14.26 -3.88 4.32
N PHE A 38 -14.01 -2.91 3.46
CA PHE A 38 -12.91 -1.94 3.56
C PHE A 38 -13.07 -0.98 4.74
N GLU A 39 -14.31 -0.80 5.23
CA GLU A 39 -14.58 0.05 6.39
C GLU A 39 -13.84 -0.43 7.64
N TRP A 40 -13.57 -1.73 7.79
CA TRP A 40 -12.95 -2.28 8.99
C TRP A 40 -11.53 -1.79 9.20
N CYS A 41 -10.75 -1.59 8.14
CA CYS A 41 -9.41 -0.98 8.23
C CYS A 41 -9.49 0.46 8.75
N ILE A 42 -10.45 1.24 8.26
CA ILE A 42 -10.71 2.61 8.72
C ILE A 42 -11.16 2.61 10.19
N TYR A 43 -12.01 1.67 10.59
CA TYR A 43 -12.47 1.58 11.98
C TYR A 43 -11.35 1.19 12.91
N ALA A 44 -10.49 0.24 12.52
CA ALA A 44 -9.28 -0.10 13.27
C ALA A 44 -8.35 1.12 13.40
N ALA A 45 -8.21 1.94 12.36
CA ALA A 45 -7.41 3.17 12.36
C ALA A 45 -7.87 4.19 13.40
N VAL A 46 -9.19 4.37 13.51
CA VAL A 46 -9.77 5.48 14.25
C VAL A 46 -10.19 5.08 15.66
N PHE A 47 -10.82 3.92 15.83
CA PHE A 47 -11.41 3.44 17.08
C PHE A 47 -10.45 2.60 17.93
N ASN A 48 -9.18 2.99 17.95
CA ASN A 48 -8.21 2.56 18.96
C ASN A 48 -7.85 3.76 19.85
N ASP A 49 -7.15 3.53 20.97
CA ASP A 49 -6.77 4.61 21.90
C ASP A 49 -5.38 5.22 21.62
N PHE A 50 -4.60 4.67 20.68
CA PHE A 50 -3.26 5.14 20.35
C PHE A 50 -3.27 6.50 19.62
N GLU A 51 -2.48 7.47 20.08
CA GLU A 51 -2.33 8.75 19.37
C GLU A 51 -1.67 8.57 18.00
N GLU A 52 -0.69 7.66 17.91
CA GLU A 52 0.09 7.35 16.72
C GLU A 52 -0.06 5.87 16.39
N ALA A 53 -0.35 5.55 15.12
CA ALA A 53 -0.64 4.19 14.70
C ALA A 53 -0.05 3.89 13.33
N ILE A 54 0.41 2.65 13.17
CA ILE A 54 0.72 2.03 11.88
C ILE A 54 -0.35 0.98 11.63
N ILE A 55 -1.00 1.06 10.48
CA ILE A 55 -1.97 0.08 10.00
C ILE A 55 -1.28 -0.73 8.91
N LEU A 56 -1.31 -2.05 9.06
CA LEU A 56 -0.70 -2.99 8.12
C LEU A 56 -1.72 -4.05 7.72
N ASP A 57 -1.89 -4.25 6.41
CA ASP A 57 -2.52 -5.47 5.93
C ASP A 57 -1.59 -6.66 6.18
N VAL A 58 -2.18 -7.85 6.29
CA VAL A 58 -1.47 -9.10 6.57
C VAL A 58 -0.46 -9.50 5.47
N ASP A 59 -0.56 -8.90 4.29
CA ASP A 59 0.32 -9.09 3.14
C ASP A 59 1.33 -7.94 2.94
N ALA A 60 1.39 -6.97 3.87
CA ALA A 60 2.45 -5.96 3.95
C ALA A 60 3.48 -6.36 5.02
N VAL A 61 4.63 -6.84 4.57
CA VAL A 61 5.68 -7.38 5.43
C VAL A 61 6.75 -6.32 5.71
N PRO A 62 6.99 -5.93 6.98
CA PRO A 62 8.11 -5.08 7.33
C PRO A 62 9.44 -5.85 7.22
N MET A 63 10.43 -5.23 6.60
CA MET A 63 11.77 -5.77 6.36
C MET A 63 12.79 -5.27 7.39
N GLY A 64 12.36 -4.41 8.31
CA GLY A 64 13.19 -3.78 9.33
C GLY A 64 12.33 -3.09 10.39
N ASP A 65 12.99 -2.38 11.30
CA ASP A 65 12.31 -1.61 12.34
C ASP A 65 11.48 -0.47 11.74
N VAL A 66 10.20 -0.45 12.09
CA VAL A 66 9.22 0.54 11.62
C VAL A 66 9.06 1.71 12.59
N SER A 67 9.64 1.64 13.80
CA SER A 67 9.51 2.68 14.83
C SER A 67 10.09 4.03 14.37
N SER A 68 11.10 3.99 13.51
CA SER A 68 11.77 5.16 12.97
C SER A 68 10.87 6.01 12.06
N LEU A 69 9.76 5.46 11.55
CA LEU A 69 8.77 6.20 10.76
C LEU A 69 8.14 7.34 11.56
N PHE A 70 7.96 7.17 12.86
CA PHE A 70 7.43 8.21 13.75
C PHE A 70 8.41 9.38 13.96
N GLN A 71 9.69 9.20 13.62
CA GLN A 71 10.72 10.24 13.66
C GLN A 71 11.05 10.78 12.26
N PHE A 72 10.39 10.30 11.21
CA PHE A 72 10.62 10.79 9.85
C PHE A 72 10.19 12.25 9.73
N PRO A 73 11.03 13.17 9.20
CA PRO A 73 10.66 14.59 9.12
C PRO A 73 9.32 14.85 8.44
N LYS A 74 8.97 14.09 7.40
CA LYS A 74 7.68 14.23 6.70
C LYS A 74 6.48 13.75 7.52
N TYR A 75 6.67 12.76 8.38
CA TYR A 75 5.66 12.36 9.35
C TYR A 75 5.49 13.42 10.42
N LEU A 76 6.60 13.94 10.96
CA LEU A 76 6.58 15.00 11.97
C LEU A 76 5.91 16.27 11.43
N GLU A 77 6.13 16.60 10.16
CA GLU A 77 5.52 17.74 9.46
C GLU A 77 4.02 17.53 9.22
N THR A 78 3.63 16.42 8.59
CA THR A 78 2.26 16.23 8.07
C THR A 78 1.34 15.41 8.98
N GLY A 79 1.90 14.70 9.96
CA GLY A 79 1.17 13.78 10.82
C GLY A 79 0.72 12.49 10.14
N GLN A 80 1.19 12.20 8.93
CA GLN A 80 0.90 10.96 8.23
C GLN A 80 2.04 10.55 7.30
N LEU A 81 2.07 9.27 6.92
CA LEU A 81 2.82 8.78 5.76
C LEU A 81 1.92 7.87 4.94
N PHE A 82 1.72 8.25 3.68
CA PHE A 82 1.12 7.40 2.67
C PHE A 82 2.19 6.86 1.74
N TYR A 83 1.83 5.76 1.09
CA TYR A 83 2.63 5.13 0.06
C TYR A 83 1.85 5.16 -1.24
N ALA A 84 2.54 5.46 -2.34
CA ALA A 84 1.96 5.40 -3.66
C ALA A 84 1.92 3.96 -4.16
N ASP A 85 0.84 3.61 -4.83
CA ASP A 85 0.72 2.44 -5.66
C ASP A 85 1.49 2.67 -6.99
N ILE A 86 1.84 1.58 -7.65
CA ILE A 86 2.36 1.57 -9.02
C ILE A 86 1.31 1.91 -10.08
N TRP A 87 0.06 2.15 -9.69
CA TRP A 87 -0.95 2.77 -10.53
C TRP A 87 -1.08 4.28 -10.26
N GLY A 88 -1.48 5.03 -11.27
CA GLY A 88 -1.57 6.48 -11.20
C GLY A 88 -2.09 7.13 -12.47
N SER A 89 -2.12 8.45 -12.48
CA SER A 89 -2.71 9.26 -13.56
C SER A 89 -2.10 9.04 -14.95
N ASP A 90 -0.85 8.55 -14.99
CA ASP A 90 -0.03 8.23 -16.16
C ASP A 90 -0.10 6.75 -16.59
N THR A 91 -0.87 5.93 -15.88
CA THR A 91 -1.00 4.50 -16.18
C THR A 91 -2.20 4.21 -17.10
N ARG A 92 -1.99 3.40 -18.15
CA ARG A 92 -2.93 3.25 -19.27
C ARG A 92 -4.23 2.49 -18.96
N SER A 93 -4.31 1.76 -17.85
CA SER A 93 -5.40 0.80 -17.62
C SER A 93 -5.99 0.76 -16.20
N TRP A 94 -5.21 1.06 -15.15
CA TRP A 94 -5.63 0.75 -13.77
C TRP A 94 -5.49 1.91 -12.76
N GLY A 95 -5.03 3.10 -13.16
CA GLY A 95 -5.03 4.31 -12.33
C GLY A 95 -6.41 4.97 -12.23
N GLU A 96 -7.41 4.23 -11.76
CA GLU A 96 -8.82 4.51 -11.99
C GLU A 96 -9.31 5.82 -11.37
N THR A 97 -8.90 6.15 -10.14
CA THR A 97 -9.39 7.35 -9.43
C THR A 97 -8.54 8.59 -9.69
N THR A 98 -7.26 8.40 -10.04
CA THR A 98 -6.29 9.44 -10.37
C THR A 98 -6.27 9.80 -11.86
N HIS A 99 -6.79 8.94 -12.73
CA HIS A 99 -6.89 9.22 -14.16
C HIS A 99 -7.61 10.54 -14.43
N ALA A 100 -7.17 11.29 -15.45
CA ALA A 100 -7.68 12.62 -15.74
C ALA A 100 -9.20 12.69 -16.00
N LYS A 101 -9.79 11.58 -16.46
CA LYS A 101 -11.24 11.44 -16.70
C LYS A 101 -12.03 10.89 -15.51
N SER A 102 -11.39 10.71 -14.35
CA SER A 102 -12.05 10.21 -13.15
C SER A 102 -13.14 11.20 -12.68
N LYS A 103 -14.30 10.67 -12.28
CA LYS A 103 -15.38 11.47 -11.68
C LYS A 103 -15.02 11.96 -10.27
N LEU A 104 -14.01 11.36 -9.64
CA LEU A 104 -13.48 11.75 -8.34
C LEU A 104 -13.08 13.23 -8.31
N TRP A 105 -12.47 13.72 -9.39
CA TRP A 105 -12.04 15.12 -9.51
C TRP A 105 -13.21 16.10 -9.39
N GLY A 106 -14.35 15.78 -10.01
CA GLY A 106 -15.58 16.56 -9.88
C GLY A 106 -16.17 16.48 -8.47
N LEU A 107 -16.14 15.29 -7.86
CA LEU A 107 -16.62 15.06 -6.48
C LEU A 107 -15.87 15.95 -5.46
N ILE A 108 -14.55 16.13 -5.64
CA ILE A 108 -13.71 16.90 -4.71
C ILE A 108 -13.39 18.33 -5.19
N GLY A 109 -14.02 18.76 -6.28
CA GLY A 109 -13.86 20.11 -6.85
C GLY A 109 -12.41 20.43 -7.26
N LEU A 110 -11.67 19.45 -7.78
CA LEU A 110 -10.29 19.62 -8.25
C LEU A 110 -10.19 19.44 -9.75
N LYS A 111 -9.23 20.16 -10.35
CA LYS A 111 -8.75 19.81 -11.69
C LYS A 111 -7.81 18.60 -11.57
N PRO A 112 -7.83 17.67 -12.53
CA PRO A 112 -6.87 16.58 -12.53
C PRO A 112 -5.43 17.08 -12.57
N TYR A 113 -4.56 16.45 -11.80
CA TYR A 113 -3.12 16.68 -11.80
C TYR A 113 -2.38 15.35 -11.67
N ASN A 114 -1.06 15.37 -11.89
CA ASN A 114 -0.26 14.16 -11.80
C ASN A 114 -0.22 13.66 -10.35
N LEU A 115 -0.84 12.51 -10.12
CA LEU A 115 -0.95 11.89 -8.81
C LEU A 115 -0.99 10.38 -8.96
N ARG A 116 -0.51 9.70 -7.93
CA ARG A 116 -0.50 8.24 -7.82
C ARG A 116 -1.71 7.76 -7.04
N GLU A 117 -2.18 6.56 -7.36
CA GLU A 117 -3.10 5.85 -6.48
C GLU A 117 -2.38 5.60 -5.15
N GLN A 118 -3.13 5.48 -4.06
CA GLN A 118 -2.55 5.19 -2.76
C GLN A 118 -2.52 3.68 -2.52
N GLU A 119 -1.41 3.21 -1.97
CA GLU A 119 -1.28 1.91 -1.33
C GLU A 119 -1.81 2.03 0.11
N SER A 120 -2.87 1.28 0.45
CA SER A 120 -3.49 1.31 1.77
C SER A 120 -3.16 0.11 2.65
N SER A 121 -2.40 -0.86 2.14
CA SER A 121 -1.84 -1.94 2.96
C SER A 121 -0.87 -1.42 4.02
N ILE A 122 -0.38 -0.18 3.89
CA ILE A 122 0.48 0.49 4.87
C ILE A 122 0.01 1.93 5.06
N ILE A 123 -0.40 2.28 6.29
CA ILE A 123 -0.81 3.65 6.65
C ILE A 123 -0.18 4.03 7.98
N VAL A 124 0.52 5.16 8.03
CA VAL A 124 1.09 5.71 9.27
C VAL A 124 0.39 7.02 9.58
N ILE A 125 -0.16 7.16 10.79
CA ILE A 125 -0.93 8.36 11.18
C ILE A 125 -0.62 8.80 12.61
N ASN A 126 -0.67 10.11 12.83
CA ASN A 126 -0.79 10.76 14.13
C ASN A 126 -2.22 11.33 14.21
N LYS A 127 -3.13 10.66 14.93
CA LYS A 127 -4.56 11.02 14.96
C LYS A 127 -4.79 12.42 15.49
N ARG A 128 -3.94 12.92 16.40
CA ARG A 128 -4.04 14.29 16.92
C ARG A 128 -3.79 15.33 15.82
N LYS A 129 -2.82 15.10 14.94
CA LYS A 129 -2.49 16.03 13.84
C LYS A 129 -3.49 15.97 12.69
N VAL A 130 -4.02 14.78 12.39
CA VAL A 130 -4.85 14.56 11.20
C VAL A 130 -6.33 14.29 11.50
N TRP A 131 -6.81 14.72 12.67
CA TRP A 131 -8.16 14.40 13.14
C TRP A 131 -9.25 14.88 12.18
N LYS A 132 -9.10 16.08 11.59
CA LYS A 132 -10.08 16.63 10.64
C LYS A 132 -10.19 15.74 9.39
N GLU A 133 -9.08 15.21 8.89
CA GLU A 133 -9.05 14.29 7.75
C GLU A 133 -9.64 12.93 8.11
N LEU A 134 -9.31 12.38 9.28
CA LEU A 134 -9.88 11.12 9.76
C LEU A 134 -11.40 11.20 9.90
N ASN A 135 -11.96 12.34 10.32
CA ASN A 135 -13.41 12.54 10.35
C ASN A 135 -14.03 12.51 8.94
N VAL A 136 -13.33 13.01 7.93
CA VAL A 136 -13.78 12.92 6.53
C VAL A 136 -13.68 11.49 6.02
N VAL A 137 -12.61 10.77 6.34
CA VAL A 137 -12.46 9.33 6.02
C VAL A 137 -13.63 8.55 6.62
N LEU A 138 -13.91 8.74 7.92
CA LEU A 138 -15.05 8.13 8.60
C LEU A 138 -16.40 8.55 7.99
N HIS A 139 -16.53 9.81 7.57
CA HIS A 139 -17.77 10.26 6.91
C HIS A 139 -18.05 9.46 5.63
N PHE A 140 -17.01 9.17 4.85
CA PHE A 140 -17.16 8.40 3.61
C PHE A 140 -17.55 6.94 3.83
N THR A 141 -17.21 6.33 4.97
CA THR A 141 -17.63 4.94 5.27
C THR A 141 -19.14 4.79 5.43
N ARG A 142 -19.85 5.88 5.72
CA ARG A 142 -21.32 5.93 5.82
C ARG A 142 -22.00 5.77 4.46
N PHE A 143 -21.28 6.08 3.38
CA PHE A 143 -21.79 6.02 2.01
C PHE A 143 -21.29 4.75 1.33
N LYS A 144 -21.74 3.58 1.78
CA LYS A 144 -21.34 2.28 1.21
C LYS A 144 -21.41 2.21 -0.31
N GLN A 145 -22.41 2.85 -0.92
CA GLN A 145 -22.56 2.90 -2.38
C GLN A 145 -21.37 3.55 -3.10
N LEU A 146 -20.64 4.44 -2.41
CA LEU A 146 -19.42 5.04 -2.91
C LEU A 146 -18.29 4.00 -2.94
N MET A 147 -18.14 3.21 -1.87
CA MET A 147 -17.08 2.20 -1.70
C MET A 147 -17.41 0.79 -2.20
N ASP A 148 -18.60 0.59 -2.77
CA ASP A 148 -19.07 -0.73 -3.20
C ASP A 148 -18.32 -1.21 -4.45
N ASP A 149 -17.92 -2.47 -4.45
CA ASP A 149 -17.30 -3.12 -5.60
C ASP A 149 -18.33 -3.43 -6.70
N LYS A 150 -19.63 -3.30 -6.45
CA LYS A 150 -20.68 -3.56 -7.45
C LYS A 150 -21.63 -2.38 -7.58
N PRO A 151 -21.27 -1.33 -8.35
CA PRO A 151 -22.18 -0.23 -8.59
C PRO A 151 -23.43 -0.74 -9.31
N PRO A 152 -24.61 -0.13 -9.07
CA PRO A 152 -25.83 -0.45 -9.80
C PRO A 152 -25.60 -0.40 -11.32
N ARG A 153 -26.32 -1.23 -12.09
CA ARG A 153 -26.19 -1.28 -13.56
C ARG A 153 -26.29 0.13 -14.16
N GLY A 154 -25.30 0.51 -14.95
CA GLY A 154 -25.20 1.83 -15.59
C GLY A 154 -24.36 2.87 -14.82
N TYR A 155 -23.95 2.57 -13.59
CA TYR A 155 -23.06 3.43 -12.82
C TYR A 155 -21.61 2.92 -12.87
N ARG A 156 -20.66 3.85 -13.02
CA ARG A 156 -19.22 3.57 -12.94
C ARG A 156 -18.75 3.88 -11.52
N ARG A 157 -17.89 3.00 -10.97
CA ARG A 157 -17.25 3.22 -9.66
C ARG A 157 -16.51 4.56 -9.65
N ILE A 158 -16.63 5.29 -8.54
CA ILE A 158 -15.95 6.57 -8.32
C ILE A 158 -14.73 6.36 -7.42
N VAL A 159 -14.86 5.48 -6.42
CA VAL A 159 -13.77 4.94 -5.60
C VAL A 159 -13.86 3.41 -5.61
N TYR A 160 -12.76 2.75 -5.23
CA TYR A 160 -12.52 1.32 -5.32
C TYR A 160 -12.27 0.66 -3.96
N GLY A 161 -12.36 1.43 -2.88
CA GLY A 161 -12.24 0.95 -1.50
C GLY A 161 -11.68 2.02 -0.58
N ASP A 162 -11.18 1.58 0.57
CA ASP A 162 -10.50 2.41 1.56
C ASP A 162 -9.30 3.15 0.96
N LYS A 163 -8.54 2.49 0.07
CA LYS A 163 -7.34 3.06 -0.55
C LYS A 163 -7.53 4.44 -1.16
N ASP A 164 -8.68 4.67 -1.79
CA ASP A 164 -8.98 5.95 -2.41
C ASP A 164 -9.48 6.97 -1.39
N VAL A 165 -10.19 6.52 -0.34
CA VAL A 165 -10.83 7.39 0.65
C VAL A 165 -9.81 8.12 1.50
N TRP A 166 -8.69 7.48 1.85
CA TRP A 166 -7.59 8.12 2.57
C TRP A 166 -7.08 9.36 1.80
N ARG A 167 -6.46 9.16 0.64
CA ARG A 167 -5.99 10.25 -0.25
C ARG A 167 -7.09 11.26 -0.60
N LEU A 168 -8.31 10.78 -0.86
CA LEU A 168 -9.44 11.64 -1.19
C LEU A 168 -9.74 12.62 -0.07
N SER A 169 -9.68 12.19 1.19
CA SER A 169 -10.03 13.03 2.34
C SER A 169 -9.07 14.20 2.50
N TRP A 170 -7.76 13.96 2.34
CA TRP A 170 -6.76 15.02 2.30
C TRP A 170 -6.94 15.93 1.11
N SER A 171 -7.18 15.34 -0.07
CA SER A 171 -7.42 16.11 -1.30
C SER A 171 -8.62 17.02 -1.14
N LEU A 172 -9.75 16.51 -0.61
CA LEU A 172 -10.98 17.27 -0.39
C LEU A 172 -10.77 18.46 0.55
N LEU A 173 -10.03 18.24 1.64
CA LEU A 173 -9.73 19.28 2.63
C LEU A 173 -8.59 20.23 2.22
N ARG A 174 -7.94 19.97 1.10
CA ARG A 174 -6.71 20.67 0.66
C ARG A 174 -5.61 20.61 1.73
N SER A 175 -5.57 19.51 2.47
CA SER A 175 -4.52 19.25 3.43
C SER A 175 -3.27 18.76 2.71
N GLU A 176 -2.12 19.21 3.18
CA GLU A 176 -0.83 18.69 2.72
C GLU A 176 -0.67 17.24 3.19
N PHE A 177 -0.14 16.39 2.31
CA PHE A 177 0.25 15.04 2.64
C PHE A 177 1.54 14.68 1.92
N TYR A 178 2.32 13.84 2.57
CA TYR A 178 3.43 13.12 2.00
C TYR A 178 2.98 11.77 1.47
N MET A 179 3.43 11.43 0.26
CA MET A 179 3.21 10.13 -0.36
C MET A 179 4.51 9.64 -1.00
N ALA A 180 5.09 8.61 -0.39
CA ALA A 180 6.33 7.98 -0.84
C ALA A 180 6.12 7.18 -2.13
N LEU A 181 7.05 7.27 -3.09
CA LEU A 181 6.98 6.47 -4.32
C LEU A 181 7.25 4.98 -4.06
N PRO A 182 6.59 4.07 -4.80
CA PRO A 182 6.84 2.64 -4.70
C PRO A 182 8.13 2.22 -5.39
N PHE A 183 8.60 1.04 -5.03
CA PHE A 183 9.71 0.34 -5.66
C PHE A 183 9.18 -0.93 -6.33
N VAL A 184 9.73 -1.22 -7.50
CA VAL A 184 9.44 -2.49 -8.18
C VAL A 184 10.43 -3.54 -7.69
N LEU A 185 9.94 -4.64 -7.11
CA LEU A 185 10.80 -5.72 -6.60
C LEU A 185 10.66 -7.00 -7.44
N GLY A 186 11.80 -7.65 -7.66
CA GLY A 186 11.84 -8.90 -8.40
C GLY A 186 13.18 -9.59 -8.31
N LYS A 187 13.22 -10.78 -8.90
CA LYS A 187 14.42 -11.59 -8.99
C LYS A 187 15.03 -11.52 -10.37
N LYS A 188 16.35 -11.69 -10.41
CA LYS A 188 17.08 -11.95 -11.63
C LYS A 188 16.84 -13.41 -12.05
N ARG A 189 16.47 -13.62 -13.31
CA ARG A 189 16.36 -14.93 -13.92
C ARG A 189 17.29 -14.98 -15.12
N VAL A 190 18.03 -16.08 -15.28
CA VAL A 190 18.82 -16.31 -16.50
C VAL A 190 18.03 -17.26 -17.39
N LYS A 191 17.75 -16.83 -18.62
CA LYS A 191 17.08 -17.67 -19.63
C LYS A 191 17.80 -17.51 -20.97
N HIS A 192 18.26 -18.62 -21.55
CA HIS A 192 19.05 -18.63 -22.79
C HIS A 192 20.20 -17.61 -22.77
N ASP A 193 21.01 -17.63 -21.70
CA ASP A 193 22.16 -16.72 -21.48
C ASP A 193 21.83 -15.22 -21.42
N LYS A 194 20.55 -14.85 -21.29
CA LYS A 194 20.10 -13.48 -21.03
C LYS A 194 19.61 -13.31 -19.60
N GLU A 195 20.00 -12.20 -19.00
CA GLU A 195 19.51 -11.77 -17.70
C GLU A 195 18.15 -11.10 -17.89
N GLU A 196 17.12 -11.67 -17.27
CA GLU A 196 15.76 -11.15 -17.25
C GLU A 196 15.40 -10.71 -15.83
N PHE A 197 14.71 -9.58 -15.69
CA PHE A 197 14.06 -9.23 -14.43
C PHE A 197 12.69 -9.91 -14.39
N CYS A 198 12.56 -10.87 -13.48
CA CYS A 198 11.29 -11.49 -13.16
C CYS A 198 10.73 -10.82 -11.92
N ARG A 199 9.70 -10.00 -12.14
CA ARG A 199 9.07 -9.26 -11.07
C ARG A 199 8.13 -10.14 -10.25
N GLU A 200 8.17 -9.95 -8.93
CA GLU A 200 7.34 -10.72 -8.00
C GLU A 200 6.56 -9.85 -7.01
N SER A 201 7.04 -8.64 -6.68
CA SER A 201 6.47 -7.86 -5.56
C SER A 201 6.65 -6.35 -5.71
N PHE A 202 6.11 -5.59 -4.75
CA PHE A 202 6.36 -4.16 -4.56
C PHE A 202 7.08 -3.88 -3.26
N GLY A 203 7.87 -2.81 -3.26
CA GLY A 203 8.53 -2.29 -2.08
C GLY A 203 8.04 -0.88 -1.76
N HIS A 204 8.04 -0.52 -0.48
CA HIS A 204 7.73 0.83 -0.03
C HIS A 204 8.88 1.36 0.83
N ILE A 205 9.25 2.62 0.58
CA ILE A 205 10.46 3.22 1.17
C ILE A 205 10.34 3.49 2.67
N GLY A 206 11.45 3.33 3.36
CA GLY A 206 11.62 3.75 4.75
C GLY A 206 11.96 5.24 4.89
N GLN A 207 12.35 5.62 6.11
CA GLN A 207 12.70 6.98 6.52
C GLN A 207 13.80 7.65 5.66
N ASP A 208 14.67 6.87 5.03
CA ASP A 208 15.81 7.38 4.25
C ASP A 208 15.49 7.56 2.76
N GLU A 209 14.25 7.33 2.34
CA GLU A 209 13.76 7.36 0.96
C GLU A 209 14.52 6.47 -0.05
N THR A 210 15.45 5.64 0.42
CA THR A 210 16.35 4.86 -0.43
C THR A 210 16.38 3.37 -0.07
N SER A 211 15.99 3.02 1.16
CA SER A 211 15.82 1.65 1.62
C SER A 211 14.37 1.20 1.49
N VAL A 212 14.20 -0.07 1.13
CA VAL A 212 12.88 -0.72 1.12
C VAL A 212 12.59 -1.18 2.54
N LEU A 213 11.55 -0.62 3.15
CA LEU A 213 11.13 -0.97 4.51
C LEU A 213 9.97 -1.96 4.52
N PHE A 214 9.06 -1.89 3.55
CA PHE A 214 7.97 -2.84 3.42
C PHE A 214 8.01 -3.55 2.09
N ILE A 215 7.63 -4.82 2.07
CA ILE A 215 7.35 -5.59 0.86
C ILE A 215 5.88 -5.97 0.87
N HIS A 216 5.20 -5.71 -0.24
CA HIS A 216 3.78 -5.99 -0.41
C HIS A 216 3.56 -6.84 -1.67
N GLN A 217 2.88 -7.98 -1.51
CA GLN A 217 2.56 -8.87 -2.63
C GLN A 217 1.27 -8.42 -3.33
N PRO A 218 1.33 -7.99 -4.59
CA PRO A 218 0.12 -7.52 -5.24
C PRO A 218 -0.81 -8.66 -5.65
N LYS A 219 -2.11 -8.40 -5.50
CA LYS A 219 -3.19 -9.27 -6.01
C LYS A 219 -3.10 -9.50 -7.52
N THR A 220 -2.44 -8.60 -8.26
CA THR A 220 -2.14 -8.76 -9.68
C THR A 220 -0.64 -8.63 -9.95
N LEU A 221 -0.06 -9.62 -10.65
CA LEU A 221 1.34 -9.58 -11.10
C LEU A 221 1.57 -8.67 -12.33
N GLN A 222 0.50 -8.07 -12.87
CA GLN A 222 0.61 -7.13 -13.98
C GLN A 222 0.96 -5.74 -13.46
N ALA A 223 1.88 -5.09 -14.15
CA ALA A 223 2.22 -3.71 -13.84
C ALA A 223 2.56 -2.92 -15.08
N PRO A 224 2.30 -1.61 -15.06
CA PRO A 224 2.72 -0.75 -16.13
C PRO A 224 4.23 -0.55 -15.99
N TYR A 225 4.92 -0.46 -17.12
CA TYR A 225 6.26 0.10 -17.14
C TYR A 225 6.17 1.59 -16.81
N ILE A 226 6.94 2.05 -15.83
CA ILE A 226 7.03 3.45 -15.40
C ILE A 226 8.52 3.79 -15.31
N ASP A 227 8.94 4.75 -16.12
CA ASP A 227 10.35 5.09 -16.37
C ASP A 227 11.05 5.77 -15.18
N TYR A 228 10.30 6.45 -14.32
CA TYR A 228 10.83 7.12 -13.12
C TYR A 228 10.79 6.27 -11.84
N LEU A 229 10.19 5.07 -11.87
CA LEU A 229 10.19 4.20 -10.68
C LEU A 229 11.52 3.47 -10.51
N SER A 230 11.98 3.41 -9.28
CA SER A 230 13.16 2.64 -8.91
C SER A 230 12.89 1.15 -8.92
N HIS A 231 13.86 0.37 -9.40
CA HIS A 231 13.79 -1.08 -9.49
C HIS A 231 14.81 -1.72 -8.54
N GLY A 232 14.33 -2.60 -7.67
CA GLY A 232 15.15 -3.37 -6.73
C GLY A 232 15.18 -4.85 -7.11
N PHE A 233 16.36 -5.45 -7.04
CA PHE A 233 16.51 -6.90 -7.12
C PHE A 233 16.50 -7.47 -5.71
N VAL A 234 15.42 -8.14 -5.33
CA VAL A 234 15.26 -8.79 -4.03
C VAL A 234 14.59 -10.14 -4.27
N ASP A 235 15.21 -11.23 -3.82
CA ASP A 235 14.52 -12.51 -3.68
C ASP A 235 13.99 -12.56 -2.23
N PRO A 236 12.68 -12.36 -2.01
CA PRO A 236 12.12 -12.35 -0.68
C PRO A 236 11.98 -13.76 -0.09
N ARG A 237 12.28 -14.81 -0.85
CA ARG A 237 12.06 -16.21 -0.42
C ARG A 237 13.26 -16.73 0.35
N CYS A 238 13.00 -17.42 1.45
CA CYS A 238 14.01 -18.24 2.08
C CYS A 238 14.14 -19.62 1.40
N PRO A 239 15.33 -20.26 1.45
CA PRO A 239 15.51 -21.60 0.91
C PRO A 239 14.50 -22.58 1.54
N GLY A 240 13.63 -23.18 0.72
CA GLY A 240 12.61 -24.13 1.16
C GLY A 240 11.21 -23.56 1.35
N GLU A 241 11.02 -22.24 1.25
CA GLU A 241 9.69 -21.63 1.31
C GLU A 241 8.95 -21.75 -0.03
N THR A 242 7.72 -22.26 0.02
CA THR A 242 6.74 -22.14 -1.05
C THR A 242 5.94 -20.86 -0.82
N SER A 243 6.32 -19.72 -1.41
CA SER A 243 5.54 -18.49 -1.24
C SER A 243 4.16 -18.62 -1.89
N TYR A 244 3.18 -17.90 -1.33
CA TYR A 244 1.84 -17.79 -1.88
C TYR A 244 1.89 -17.43 -3.38
N THR A 245 1.29 -18.29 -4.20
CA THR A 245 1.25 -18.29 -5.68
C THR A 245 2.54 -18.72 -6.40
N GLU A 246 2.61 -20.02 -6.68
CA GLU A 246 3.51 -20.66 -7.65
C GLU A 246 3.17 -20.29 -9.12
N ASN A 247 2.54 -19.14 -9.36
CA ASN A 247 2.10 -18.76 -10.68
C ASN A 247 3.29 -18.18 -11.46
N HIS A 248 3.81 -19.02 -12.36
CA HIS A 248 4.75 -18.70 -13.44
C HIS A 248 4.88 -17.21 -13.71
N CYS A 249 6.11 -16.67 -13.63
CA CYS A 249 6.45 -15.34 -14.09
C CYS A 249 5.94 -15.13 -15.53
N ARG A 250 4.75 -14.53 -15.69
CA ARG A 250 4.09 -14.37 -17.00
C ARG A 250 4.67 -13.21 -17.80
N HIS A 251 5.38 -12.29 -17.13
CA HIS A 251 5.98 -11.10 -17.72
C HIS A 251 7.39 -10.89 -17.16
N CYS A 252 8.35 -11.69 -17.64
CA CYS A 252 9.76 -11.32 -17.53
C CYS A 252 10.00 -10.08 -18.39
N ILE A 253 10.57 -9.02 -17.84
CA ILE A 253 11.10 -7.92 -18.64
C ILE A 253 12.44 -8.42 -19.18
N SER A 254 12.45 -8.84 -20.45
CA SER A 254 13.58 -9.56 -21.07
C SER A 254 14.69 -8.64 -21.60
N ASN A 255 14.59 -7.33 -21.39
CA ASN A 255 15.53 -6.38 -21.93
C ASN A 255 16.19 -5.62 -20.78
N GLU A 256 17.50 -5.43 -20.89
CA GLU A 256 18.25 -4.38 -20.20
C GLU A 256 17.46 -3.07 -20.37
N THR A 257 16.63 -2.73 -19.39
CA THR A 257 15.79 -1.54 -19.46
C THR A 257 16.65 -0.38 -19.03
N VAL A 258 17.32 0.20 -20.02
CA VAL A 258 17.88 1.54 -19.91
C VAL A 258 16.67 2.47 -20.04
N PRO A 259 16.23 3.20 -18.99
CA PRO A 259 15.05 4.06 -19.08
C PRO A 259 15.13 5.00 -20.30
N TYR A 260 14.03 5.30 -20.99
CA TYR A 260 14.06 6.08 -22.24
C TYR A 260 13.43 7.45 -22.02
N ASP A 261 14.20 8.52 -22.20
CA ASP A 261 13.73 9.89 -22.08
C ASP A 261 13.03 10.31 -23.39
N TYR A 262 11.70 10.38 -23.35
CA TYR A 262 10.86 10.75 -24.49
C TYR A 262 10.98 12.22 -24.91
N LYS A 263 11.57 13.10 -24.09
CA LYS A 263 11.86 14.50 -24.47
C LYS A 263 13.21 14.63 -25.17
N THR A 264 14.19 13.80 -24.81
CA THR A 264 15.56 13.90 -25.36
C THR A 264 15.92 12.80 -26.35
N GLY A 265 15.08 11.77 -26.49
CA GLY A 265 15.29 10.64 -27.41
C GLY A 265 16.46 9.74 -27.01
N LYS A 266 16.86 9.75 -25.73
CA LYS A 266 18.04 9.04 -25.23
C LYS A 266 17.69 8.07 -24.12
N PHE A 267 18.45 7.00 -24.05
CA PHE A 267 18.39 6.03 -22.97
C PHE A 267 19.15 6.57 -21.73
N LEU A 268 18.44 6.77 -20.61
CA LEU A 268 18.88 7.14 -19.27
C LEU A 268 19.58 5.94 -18.59
N LYS A 269 20.80 6.15 -18.09
CA LYS A 269 21.48 5.12 -17.27
C LYS A 269 20.60 4.76 -16.07
N PRO A 270 20.43 3.46 -15.72
CA PRO A 270 19.69 3.07 -14.52
C PRO A 270 20.29 3.80 -13.32
N LEU A 271 19.44 4.53 -12.59
CA LEU A 271 19.77 5.02 -11.26
C LEU A 271 20.25 3.81 -10.46
N SER A 272 21.49 3.86 -10.00
CA SER A 272 22.20 2.72 -9.41
C SER A 272 21.37 2.06 -8.31
N SER A 273 20.68 0.97 -8.63
CA SER A 273 20.01 0.16 -7.63
C SER A 273 21.08 -0.62 -6.88
N ARG A 274 21.29 -0.26 -5.61
CA ARG A 274 22.14 -1.04 -4.72
C ARG A 274 21.47 -2.39 -4.45
N TRP A 275 22.25 -3.45 -4.57
CA TRP A 275 21.87 -4.80 -4.21
C TRP A 275 21.61 -4.87 -2.70
N GLN A 276 20.43 -5.34 -2.30
CA GLN A 276 20.21 -5.82 -0.94
C GLN A 276 19.74 -7.27 -1.03
N LEU A 277 20.65 -8.20 -0.71
CA LEU A 277 20.27 -9.59 -0.49
C LEU A 277 19.52 -9.65 0.83
N HIS A 278 18.26 -10.09 0.80
CA HIS A 278 17.54 -10.43 2.03
C HIS A 278 18.32 -11.54 2.75
N LYS A 279 18.82 -11.25 3.96
CA LYS A 279 19.46 -12.25 4.80
C LYS A 279 18.38 -12.93 5.63
N CYS A 280 17.98 -14.14 5.22
CA CYS A 280 17.09 -14.98 6.02
C CYS A 280 17.68 -15.19 7.41
N THR A 281 17.02 -14.65 8.43
CA THR A 281 17.30 -14.96 9.82
C THR A 281 16.70 -16.34 10.12
N LYS A 282 17.46 -17.19 10.82
CA LYS A 282 17.14 -18.61 11.13
C LYS A 282 15.82 -18.87 11.90
N HIS A 283 14.95 -17.88 12.11
CA HIS A 283 13.79 -17.97 13.00
C HIS A 283 12.43 -17.82 12.32
N CYS A 284 12.35 -17.86 10.99
CA CYS A 284 11.07 -18.01 10.29
C CYS A 284 10.64 -19.50 10.26
N ASP A 285 10.51 -20.14 11.44
CA ASP A 285 9.86 -21.44 11.53
C ASP A 285 8.35 -21.23 11.46
N PHE A 286 7.82 -21.14 10.24
CA PHE A 286 6.40 -21.40 10.01
C PHE A 286 6.18 -22.90 10.16
N GLU A 287 5.88 -23.34 11.38
CA GLU A 287 5.31 -24.68 11.61
C GLU A 287 4.02 -24.78 10.79
N SER A 288 4.10 -25.45 9.64
CA SER A 288 2.91 -25.84 8.90
C SER A 288 2.23 -26.96 9.69
N ASP A 289 1.31 -26.61 10.58
CA ASP A 289 0.35 -27.58 11.08
C ASP A 289 -0.51 -28.04 9.91
N ARG A 290 -0.14 -29.18 9.33
CA ARG A 290 -1.03 -29.98 8.49
C ARG A 290 -2.07 -30.61 9.41
N ALA A 291 -3.28 -30.07 9.39
CA ALA A 291 -4.51 -30.78 9.70
C ALA A 291 -5.56 -30.45 8.64
#